data_AF-A0A524PRT4-F1
#
_entry.id   AF-A0A524PRT4-F1
#
_cell.length_a   1.000
_cell.length_b   1.000
_cell.length_c   1.000
_cell.angle_alpha   90.00
_cell.angle_beta   90.00
_cell.angle_gamma   90.00
#
_symmetry.space_group_name_H-M   'P 1'
#
loop_
_entity.id
_entity.type
_entity.pdbx_description
1 polymer ?
#
loop_
_entity_poly.entity_id
_entity_poly.type
_entity_poly.pdbx_seq_one_letter_code
_entity_poly.pdbx_strand_id
1 'polypeptide(L)'
;MLLRDRKMIVTGGPTREWLDPVRFISNPSTGRMGVAIAEACFGRSKDTVFIHGPIYAELLNAKKFRCTPVETTEDMLKAVLKELEENSVLIMAAAPADYSPENKVVKK
;
A
#
# COMPACT_ATOMS: atom_id res chain seq x y z
N MET A 1 -4.07 25.64 6.11
CA MET A 1 -5.41 25.07 5.82
C MET A 1 -5.47 24.67 4.35
N LEU A 2 -4.71 23.64 3.92
CA LEU A 2 -4.59 23.28 2.48
C LEU A 2 -4.82 21.79 2.16
N LEU A 3 -4.94 20.92 3.16
CA LEU A 3 -5.13 19.48 2.95
C LEU A 3 -6.46 18.91 3.49
N ARG A 4 -7.28 19.71 4.19
CA ARG A 4 -8.50 19.20 4.85
C ARG A 4 -9.53 18.63 3.86
N ASP A 5 -9.60 19.20 2.66
CA ASP A 5 -10.55 18.83 1.60
C ASP A 5 -9.89 17.96 0.51
N ARG A 6 -8.70 17.41 0.80
CA ARG A 6 -7.95 16.53 -0.09
C ARG A 6 -8.08 15.09 0.37
N LYS A 7 -8.26 14.18 -0.58
CA LYS A 7 -8.15 12.74 -0.35
C LYS A 7 -6.69 12.34 -0.29
N MET A 8 -6.25 11.78 0.83
CA MET A 8 -4.85 11.37 1.01
C MET A 8 -4.72 9.88 0.72
N ILE A 9 -3.91 9.54 -0.27
CA ILE A 9 -3.63 8.15 -0.66
C ILE A 9 -2.16 7.89 -0.34
N VAL A 10 -1.90 6.99 0.61
CA VAL A 10 -0.54 6.64 1.00
C VAL A 10 -0.32 5.17 0.70
N THR A 11 0.70 4.83 -0.07
CA THR A 11 1.11 3.43 -0.24
C THR A 11 2.20 3.06 0.76
N GLY A 12 2.25 1.81 1.25
CA GLY A 12 3.36 1.36 2.09
C GLY A 12 3.59 -0.15 2.08
N GLY A 13 4.71 -0.57 2.65
CA GLY A 13 5.09 -1.98 2.70
C GLY A 13 5.64 -2.51 1.36
N PRO A 14 6.03 -3.79 1.32
CA PRO A 14 6.56 -4.44 0.12
C PRO A 14 5.44 -5.10 -0.69
N THR A 15 5.63 -5.35 -1.99
CA THR A 15 4.75 -6.28 -2.72
C THR A 15 5.40 -7.67 -2.80
N ARG A 16 4.60 -8.69 -3.12
CA ARG A 16 5.04 -10.08 -3.29
C ARG A 16 4.64 -10.60 -4.66
N GLU A 17 5.62 -10.79 -5.51
CA GLU A 17 5.42 -11.37 -6.84
C GLU A 17 5.65 -12.88 -6.79
N TRP A 18 4.55 -13.62 -6.73
CA TRP A 18 4.55 -15.07 -6.57
C TRP A 18 5.15 -15.79 -7.79
N LEU A 19 6.12 -16.67 -7.52
CA LEU A 19 6.71 -17.60 -8.49
C LEU A 19 5.89 -18.90 -8.57
N ASP A 20 5.43 -19.37 -7.40
CA ASP A 20 4.61 -20.57 -7.17
C ASP A 20 3.84 -20.42 -5.83
N PRO A 21 3.12 -21.42 -5.30
CA PRO A 21 2.32 -21.25 -4.08
C PRO A 21 3.10 -20.97 -2.79
N VAL A 22 4.44 -21.08 -2.78
CA VAL A 22 5.26 -20.93 -1.57
C VAL A 22 6.44 -19.95 -1.72
N ARG A 23 6.88 -19.65 -2.95
CA ARG A 23 7.97 -18.71 -3.22
C ARG A 23 7.46 -17.46 -3.91
N PHE A 24 8.03 -16.32 -3.54
CA PHE A 24 7.75 -15.01 -4.14
C PHE A 24 8.99 -14.12 -4.14
N ILE A 25 9.03 -13.13 -5.03
CA ILE A 25 10.02 -12.05 -5.04
C ILE A 25 9.42 -10.87 -4.26
N SER A 26 10.21 -10.26 -3.38
CA SER A 26 9.76 -9.13 -2.55
C SER A 26 10.95 -8.27 -2.12
N ASN A 27 10.63 -7.07 -1.61
CA ASN A 27 11.58 -6.13 -1.06
C ASN A 27 11.51 -6.16 0.48
N PRO A 28 12.61 -5.91 1.22
CA PRO A 28 12.64 -5.95 2.69
C PRO A 28 12.03 -4.69 3.35
N SER A 29 10.93 -4.17 2.81
CA SER A 29 10.22 -3.03 3.40
C SER A 29 9.40 -3.49 4.60
N THR A 30 9.54 -2.78 5.72
CA THR A 30 8.74 -3.04 6.93
C THR A 30 7.40 -2.29 6.93
N GLY A 31 7.21 -1.34 5.99
CA GLY A 31 6.03 -0.48 5.92
C GLY A 31 5.87 0.58 7.02
N ARG A 32 6.75 0.62 8.02
CA ARG A 32 6.68 1.57 9.15
C ARG A 32 6.61 3.04 8.70
N MET A 33 7.39 3.41 7.68
CA MET A 33 7.39 4.76 7.13
C MET A 33 6.04 5.11 6.50
N GLY A 34 5.46 4.22 5.69
CA GLY A 34 4.14 4.42 5.09
C GLY A 34 3.05 4.60 6.14
N VAL A 35 3.08 3.81 7.22
CA VAL A 35 2.14 3.95 8.35
C VAL A 35 2.27 5.31 9.03
N ALA A 36 3.51 5.76 9.30
CA ALA A 36 3.75 7.07 9.93
C ALA A 36 3.27 8.24 9.04
N ILE A 37 3.48 8.14 7.72
CA ILE A 37 2.98 9.12 6.76
C ILE A 37 1.45 9.13 6.76
N ALA A 38 0.80 7.98 6.69
CA ALA A 38 -0.66 7.87 6.72
C ALA A 38 -1.26 8.47 8.01
N GLU A 39 -0.63 8.26 9.16
CA GLU A 39 -1.04 8.86 10.43
C GLU A 39 -0.92 10.39 10.41
N ALA A 40 0.18 10.93 9.85
CA ALA A 40 0.37 12.36 9.67
C ALA A 40 -0.62 12.97 8.67
N CYS A 41 -0.99 12.24 7.62
CA CYS A 41 -2.02 12.61 6.66
C CYS A 41 -3.41 12.64 7.31
N PHE A 42 -3.75 11.61 8.10
CA PHE A 42 -5.04 11.52 8.80
C PHE A 42 -5.25 12.63 9.86
N GLY A 43 -4.15 13.12 10.43
CA GLY A 43 -4.17 14.32 11.29
C GLY A 43 -4.55 15.60 10.54
N ARG A 44 -4.43 15.62 9.20
CA ARG A 44 -4.67 16.79 8.34
C ARG A 44 -5.91 16.65 7.46
N SER A 45 -6.27 15.44 7.05
CA SER A 45 -7.47 15.10 6.28
C SER A 45 -8.08 13.80 6.81
N LYS A 46 -9.37 13.80 7.13
CA LYS A 46 -10.05 12.58 7.59
C LYS A 46 -10.29 11.58 6.46
N ASP A 47 -10.25 12.03 5.22
CA ASP A 47 -10.25 11.16 4.05
C ASP A 47 -8.82 10.73 3.73
N THR A 48 -8.31 9.77 4.50
CA THR A 48 -7.00 9.15 4.29
C THR A 48 -7.16 7.65 4.13
N VAL A 49 -6.56 7.11 3.08
CA VAL A 49 -6.45 5.67 2.82
C VAL A 49 -4.97 5.27 2.75
N PHE A 50 -4.64 4.22 3.50
CA PHE A 50 -3.34 3.57 3.48
C PHE A 50 -3.44 2.25 2.71
N ILE A 51 -2.92 2.22 1.49
CA ILE A 51 -2.85 1.02 0.67
C ILE A 51 -1.53 0.33 0.99
N HIS A 52 -1.54 -0.92 1.42
CA HIS A 52 -0.32 -1.54 1.89
C HIS A 52 -0.14 -2.98 1.42
N GLY A 53 1.10 -3.30 1.10
CA GLY A 53 1.51 -4.69 0.94
C GLY A 53 1.63 -5.42 2.29
N PRO A 54 2.16 -6.66 2.32
CA PRO A 54 2.24 -7.45 3.53
C PRO A 54 3.17 -6.82 4.59
N ILE A 55 2.60 -6.39 5.71
CA ILE A 55 3.32 -5.79 6.85
C ILE A 55 2.86 -6.42 8.17
N TYR A 56 3.59 -6.16 9.24
CA TYR A 56 3.23 -6.61 10.59
C TYR A 56 1.89 -6.01 11.03
N ALA A 57 0.95 -6.87 11.47
CA ALA A 57 -0.39 -6.47 11.89
C ALA A 57 -0.37 -5.44 13.03
N GLU A 58 0.63 -5.53 13.90
CA GLU A 58 0.83 -4.62 15.03
C GLU A 58 1.02 -3.16 14.59
N LEU A 59 1.49 -2.92 13.38
CA LEU A 59 1.63 -1.56 12.83
C LEU A 59 0.29 -0.93 12.47
N LEU A 60 -0.73 -1.75 12.22
CA LEU A 60 -2.07 -1.33 11.83
C LEU A 60 -3.05 -1.31 13.00
N ASN A 61 -2.71 -1.99 14.09
CA ASN A 61 -3.52 -2.01 15.30
C ASN A 61 -3.84 -0.59 15.78
N ALA A 62 -5.11 -0.34 16.08
CA ALA A 62 -5.63 0.94 16.56
C ALA A 62 -5.47 2.15 15.62
N LYS A 63 -5.11 1.96 14.35
CA LYS A 63 -5.10 3.05 13.37
C LYS A 63 -6.53 3.47 13.01
N LYS A 64 -6.74 4.79 12.89
CA LYS A 64 -8.07 5.41 12.69
C LYS A 64 -8.38 5.76 11.23
N PHE A 65 -7.41 5.55 10.33
CA PHE A 65 -7.57 5.75 8.89
C PHE A 65 -7.84 4.42 8.19
N ARG A 66 -8.45 4.49 7.01
CA ARG A 66 -8.79 3.30 6.22
C ARG A 66 -7.50 2.61 5.75
N CYS A 67 -7.43 1.29 5.93
CA CYS A 67 -6.32 0.48 5.45
C CYS A 67 -6.81 -0.51 4.40
N THR A 68 -6.13 -0.57 3.27
CA THR A 68 -6.45 -1.45 2.14
C THR A 68 -5.27 -2.40 1.91
N PRO A 69 -5.38 -3.68 2.30
CA PRO A 69 -4.33 -4.65 2.05
C PRO A 69 -4.30 -5.04 0.57
N VAL A 70 -3.09 -5.17 0.03
CA VAL A 70 -2.78 -5.68 -1.31
C VAL A 70 -1.61 -6.66 -1.22
N GLU A 71 -1.40 -7.45 -2.26
CA GLU A 71 -0.32 -8.43 -2.27
C GLU A 71 0.71 -8.16 -3.37
N THR A 72 0.26 -7.98 -4.61
CA THR A 72 1.13 -7.74 -5.76
C THR A 72 1.25 -6.26 -6.12
N THR A 73 2.25 -5.91 -6.94
CA THR A 73 2.38 -4.58 -7.54
C THR A 73 1.15 -4.25 -8.41
N GLU A 74 0.58 -5.24 -9.08
CA GLU A 74 -0.64 -5.07 -9.87
C GLU A 74 -1.86 -4.77 -8.99
N ASP A 75 -2.03 -5.46 -7.86
CA ASP A 75 -3.09 -5.18 -6.90
C ASP A 75 -2.95 -3.77 -6.32
N MET A 76 -1.71 -3.37 -5.99
CA MET A 76 -1.43 -2.03 -5.48
C MET A 76 -1.80 -0.96 -6.52
N LEU A 77 -1.44 -1.15 -7.78
CA LEU A 77 -1.81 -0.24 -8.87
C LEU A 77 -3.33 -0.13 -8.99
N LYS A 78 -4.05 -1.26 -9.03
CA LYS A 78 -5.52 -1.28 -9.10
C LYS A 78 -6.16 -0.56 -7.91
N ALA A 79 -5.64 -0.77 -6.70
CA ALA A 79 -6.13 -0.10 -5.49
C ALA A 79 -5.88 1.41 -5.54
N VAL A 80 -4.71 1.86 -5.99
CA VAL A 80 -4.40 3.28 -6.15
C VAL A 80 -5.31 3.93 -7.19
N LEU A 81 -5.45 3.33 -8.37
CA LEU A 81 -6.32 3.84 -9.43
C LEU A 81 -7.79 3.91 -9.00
N LYS A 82 -8.26 2.96 -8.19
CA LYS A 82 -9.62 2.98 -7.63
C LYS A 82 -9.86 4.15 -6.67
N GLU A 83 -8.82 4.59 -5.97
CA GLU A 83 -8.93 5.68 -4.99
C GLU A 83 -8.61 7.06 -5.59
N LEU A 84 -7.95 7.12 -6.74
CA LEU A 84 -7.56 8.37 -7.38
C LEU A 84 -8.78 9.17 -7.87
N GLU A 85 -8.82 10.42 -7.42
CA GLU A 85 -9.82 11.44 -7.76
C GLU A 85 -9.10 12.77 -8.03
N GLU A 86 -9.77 13.74 -8.65
CA GLU A 86 -9.18 15.04 -9.04
C GLU A 86 -8.51 15.78 -7.86
N ASN A 87 -9.05 15.68 -6.65
CA ASN A 87 -8.54 16.32 -5.45
C ASN A 87 -7.59 15.44 -4.62
N SER A 88 -7.10 14.34 -5.16
CA SER A 88 -6.23 13.40 -4.43
C SER A 88 -4.79 13.89 -4.30
N VAL A 89 -4.15 13.50 -3.19
CA VAL A 89 -2.70 13.56 -3.01
C VAL A 89 -2.19 12.14 -2.83
N LEU A 90 -1.40 11.68 -3.79
CA LEU A 90 -0.79 10.36 -3.76
C LEU A 90 0.64 10.43 -3.23
N ILE A 91 0.94 9.65 -2.20
CA ILE A 91 2.28 9.50 -1.63
C ILE A 91 2.71 8.03 -1.78
N MET A 92 3.64 7.79 -2.73
CA MET A 92 4.10 6.46 -3.10
C MET A 92 5.26 5.97 -2.21
N ALA A 93 4.97 5.64 -0.94
CA ALA A 93 5.97 5.17 0.03
C ALA A 93 6.10 3.64 0.14
N ALA A 94 5.50 2.89 -0.79
CA ALA A 94 5.65 1.44 -0.87
C ALA A 94 6.97 1.04 -1.55
N ALA A 95 7.32 -0.24 -1.44
CA ALA A 95 8.43 -0.85 -2.17
C ALA A 95 7.88 -1.89 -3.18
N PRO A 96 7.21 -1.45 -4.26
CA PRO A 96 6.73 -2.36 -5.30
C PRO A 96 7.91 -3.09 -5.95
N ALA A 97 7.70 -4.33 -6.35
CA ALA A 97 8.62 -5.05 -7.20
C ALA A 97 8.54 -4.49 -8.64
N ASP A 98 9.70 -4.25 -9.26
CA ASP A 98 9.80 -3.76 -10.63
C ASP A 98 9.47 -4.84 -11.68
N TYR A 99 9.64 -6.11 -11.30
CA TYR A 99 9.42 -7.27 -12.17
C TYR A 99 8.51 -8.29 -11.49
N SER A 100 7.63 -8.89 -12.28
CA SER A 100 6.84 -10.05 -11.90
C SER A 100 7.17 -11.24 -12.82
N PRO A 101 7.09 -12.49 -12.33
CA PRO A 101 7.20 -13.66 -13.19
C PRO A 101 6.13 -13.63 -14.29
N GLU A 102 6.56 -13.81 -15.54
CA GLU A 102 5.65 -13.91 -16.68
C GLU A 102 4.72 -15.13 -16.55
N ASN A 103 5.25 -16.24 -16.02
CA ASN A 103 4.52 -17.46 -15.74
C ASN A 103 4.59 -17.80 -14.25
N LYS A 104 3.43 -17.99 -13.62
CA LYS A 104 3.30 -18.48 -12.24
C LYS A 104 3.05 -19.99 -12.27
N VAL A 105 3.86 -20.78 -11.57
CA VAL A 105 3.65 -22.23 -11.51
C VAL A 105 2.56 -22.51 -10.47
N VAL A 106 1.40 -23.03 -10.90
CA VAL A 106 0.22 -23.19 -10.03
C VAL A 106 0.16 -24.59 -9.37
N LYS A 107 1.09 -25.50 -9.67
CA LYS A 107 1.04 -26.89 -9.19
C LYS A 107 1.89 -27.11 -7.93
N LYS A 108 1.31 -27.85 -6.97
CA LYS A 108 2.05 -28.54 -5.89
C LYS A 108 2.83 -29.72 -6.46
#